data_AF-A0A3L7RAK6-F1
#
_entry.id   AF-A0A3L7RAK6-F1
#
_cell.length_a   1.000
_cell.length_b   1.000
_cell.length_c   1.000
_cell.angle_alpha   90.00
_cell.angle_beta   90.00
_cell.angle_gamma   90.00
#
_symmetry.space_group_name_H-M   'P 1'
#
loop_
_entity.id
_entity.type
_entity.pdbx_description
1 polymer ?
#
loop_
_entity_poly.entity_id
_entity_poly.type
_entity_poly.pdbx_seq_one_letter_code
_entity_poly.pdbx_strand_id
1 'polypeptide(L)'
;MNHEPTPSTSPQGSSRDSAESLSDTLRWAFQLDASPALTGATWLAREIVPDASDAFEAITATTTSLAALRELKSAFKMLRSCGATTAERSLAARLYAATLAAALIRHRELITSQDPANLLRAFTELTDDDTMPDRVRDLAALAIDFVRNK
;
A
#
# COMPACT_ATOMS: atom_id res chain seq x y z
N MET A 1 50.93 5.36 -49.25
CA MET A 1 50.70 4.94 -47.86
C MET A 1 49.46 5.70 -47.38
N ASN A 2 48.35 4.97 -47.23
CA ASN A 2 47.02 5.52 -46.96
C ASN A 2 46.80 5.78 -45.45
N HIS A 3 45.90 6.74 -45.21
CA HIS A 3 45.27 7.25 -43.98
C HIS A 3 45.07 6.29 -42.78
N GLU A 4 45.12 6.83 -41.54
CA GLU A 4 43.92 7.08 -40.71
C GLU A 4 44.24 7.94 -39.46
N PRO A 5 43.34 8.88 -39.05
CA PRO A 5 43.46 9.69 -37.84
C PRO A 5 42.87 8.98 -36.61
N THR A 6 43.47 9.21 -35.44
CA THR A 6 42.94 8.76 -34.15
C THR A 6 41.61 9.45 -33.82
N PRO A 7 40.55 8.75 -33.41
CA PRO A 7 39.35 9.38 -32.91
C PRO A 7 39.55 9.80 -31.45
N SER A 8 39.62 11.11 -31.21
CA SER A 8 39.45 11.69 -29.88
C SER A 8 37.96 11.64 -29.50
N THR A 9 37.51 10.52 -28.92
CA THR A 9 36.17 10.42 -28.34
C THR A 9 36.13 11.22 -27.04
N SER A 10 35.52 12.41 -27.09
CA SER A 10 35.15 13.17 -25.90
C SER A 10 34.00 12.43 -25.17
N PRO A 11 34.13 12.06 -23.88
CA PRO A 11 33.03 11.49 -23.13
C PRO A 11 32.14 12.62 -22.59
N GLN A 12 31.27 13.17 -23.44
CA GLN A 12 30.14 13.99 -22.97
C GLN A 12 28.91 13.08 -22.80
N GLY A 13 28.88 12.33 -21.70
CA GLY A 13 27.75 11.44 -21.36
C GLY A 13 27.65 11.05 -19.89
N SER A 14 28.73 11.22 -19.11
CA SER A 14 28.81 10.68 -17.74
C SER A 14 27.90 11.38 -16.72
N SER A 15 27.64 12.68 -16.84
CA SER A 15 26.94 13.41 -15.79
C SER A 15 25.42 13.17 -15.72
N ARG A 16 24.75 12.91 -16.85
CA ARG A 16 23.31 12.58 -16.87
C ARG A 16 23.05 11.14 -16.41
N ASP A 17 23.82 10.19 -16.93
CA ASP A 17 23.73 8.77 -16.52
C ASP A 17 24.09 8.57 -15.03
N SER A 18 25.03 9.38 -14.51
CA SER A 18 25.35 9.40 -13.08
C SER A 18 24.22 9.99 -12.23
N ALA A 19 23.51 11.01 -12.75
CA ALA A 19 22.38 11.62 -12.04
C ALA A 19 21.14 10.70 -12.04
N GLU A 20 20.91 9.96 -13.12
CA GLU A 20 19.84 8.96 -13.23
C GLU A 20 20.13 7.74 -12.35
N SER A 21 21.34 7.16 -12.41
CA SER A 21 21.74 6.05 -11.55
C SER A 21 21.78 6.42 -10.06
N LEU A 22 22.17 7.65 -9.72
CA LEU A 22 22.09 8.17 -8.35
C LEU A 22 20.63 8.37 -7.93
N SER A 23 19.78 8.91 -8.80
CA SER A 23 18.35 9.06 -8.51
C SER A 23 17.65 7.71 -8.33
N ASP A 24 18.03 6.70 -9.12
CA ASP A 24 17.54 5.33 -8.97
C ASP A 24 18.05 4.70 -7.68
N THR A 25 19.34 4.85 -7.37
CA THR A 25 19.94 4.34 -6.13
C THR A 25 19.33 5.00 -4.90
N LEU A 26 19.10 6.32 -4.94
CA LEU A 26 18.42 7.06 -3.87
C LEU A 26 16.95 6.66 -3.78
N ARG A 27 16.25 6.45 -4.90
CA ARG A 27 14.87 5.94 -4.89
C ARG A 27 14.78 4.55 -4.26
N TRP A 28 15.73 3.66 -4.56
CA TRP A 28 15.85 2.36 -3.89
C TRP A 28 16.21 2.50 -2.41
N ALA A 29 17.09 3.42 -2.05
CA ALA A 29 17.47 3.69 -0.67
C ALA A 29 16.31 4.28 0.16
N PHE A 30 15.52 5.19 -0.41
CA PHE A 30 14.28 5.70 0.21
C PHE A 30 13.17 4.64 0.23
N GLN A 31 13.12 3.73 -0.76
CA GLN A 31 12.25 2.54 -0.72
C GLN A 31 12.69 1.49 0.29
N LEU A 32 13.96 1.50 0.72
CA LEU A 32 14.49 0.70 1.82
C LEU A 32 14.19 1.32 3.19
N ASP A 33 14.08 2.65 3.25
CA ASP A 33 13.62 3.40 4.45
C ASP A 33 12.09 3.21 4.65
N ALA A 34 11.35 3.02 3.55
CA ALA A 34 10.01 2.44 3.58
C ALA A 34 10.08 0.94 3.87
N SER A 35 9.25 0.44 4.79
CA SER A 35 9.16 -1.00 5.07
C SER A 35 8.97 -1.80 3.76
N PRO A 36 9.79 -2.83 3.45
CA PRO A 36 9.61 -3.67 2.26
C PRO A 36 8.18 -4.24 2.13
N ALA A 37 7.55 -4.50 3.29
CA ALA A 37 6.16 -4.90 3.36
C ALA A 37 5.20 -3.83 2.81
N LEU A 38 5.45 -2.56 3.16
CA LEU A 38 4.65 -1.44 2.69
C LEU A 38 4.90 -1.16 1.20
N THR A 39 6.15 -1.28 0.74
CA THR A 39 6.47 -1.15 -0.69
C THR A 39 5.73 -2.21 -1.51
N GLY A 40 5.77 -3.48 -1.08
CA GLY A 40 5.04 -4.56 -1.75
C GLY A 40 3.52 -4.37 -1.72
N ALA A 41 2.98 -3.98 -0.57
CA ALA A 41 1.55 -3.71 -0.44
C ALA A 41 1.10 -2.49 -1.28
N THR A 42 1.94 -1.46 -1.39
CA THR A 42 1.69 -0.27 -2.21
C THR A 42 1.70 -0.61 -3.69
N TRP A 43 2.69 -1.39 -4.13
CA TRP A 43 2.72 -1.88 -5.50
C TRP A 43 1.43 -2.64 -5.84
N LEU A 44 1.03 -3.59 -4.99
CA LEU A 44 -0.20 -4.35 -5.16
C LEU A 44 -1.46 -3.48 -5.15
N ALA A 45 -1.50 -2.46 -4.30
CA ALA A 45 -2.63 -1.52 -4.25
C ALA A 45 -2.75 -0.69 -5.53
N ARG A 46 -1.61 -0.29 -6.12
CA ARG A 46 -1.58 0.48 -7.37
C ARG A 46 -2.01 -0.31 -8.60
N GLU A 47 -1.84 -1.64 -8.60
CA GLU A 47 -2.41 -2.49 -9.65
C GLU A 47 -3.95 -2.42 -9.69
N ILE A 48 -4.59 -2.06 -8.57
CA ILE A 48 -6.05 -1.97 -8.43
C ILE A 48 -6.53 -0.51 -8.47
N VAL A 49 -5.77 0.41 -7.86
CA VAL A 49 -6.04 1.85 -7.80
C VAL A 49 -4.80 2.59 -8.30
N PRO A 50 -4.64 2.77 -9.64
CA PRO A 50 -3.40 3.28 -10.23
C PRO A 50 -2.97 4.67 -9.74
N ASP A 51 -3.94 5.53 -9.43
CA ASP A 51 -3.68 6.90 -9.03
C ASP A 51 -3.29 7.05 -7.54
N ALA A 52 -3.29 5.96 -6.76
CA ALA A 52 -2.97 6.02 -5.33
C ALA A 52 -1.45 6.13 -5.08
N SER A 53 -1.06 7.04 -4.19
CA SER A 53 0.32 7.20 -3.73
C SER A 53 0.80 6.00 -2.93
N ASP A 54 -0.08 5.40 -2.12
CA ASP A 54 0.23 4.26 -1.27
C ASP A 54 -1.00 3.39 -0.98
N ALA A 55 -0.79 2.25 -0.34
CA ALA A 55 -1.87 1.33 0.02
C ALA A 55 -2.91 1.96 0.96
N PHE A 56 -2.51 2.90 1.82
CA PHE A 56 -3.43 3.57 2.74
C PHE A 56 -4.29 4.60 1.99
N GLU A 57 -3.73 5.34 1.03
CA GLU A 57 -4.50 6.25 0.17
C GLU A 57 -5.49 5.46 -0.69
N ALA A 58 -5.06 4.36 -1.31
CA ALA A 58 -5.94 3.49 -2.09
C ALA A 58 -7.16 3.04 -1.26
N ILE A 59 -6.99 2.81 0.04
CA ILE A 59 -8.07 2.44 0.96
C ILE A 59 -8.88 3.66 1.37
N THR A 60 -8.26 4.78 1.74
CA THR A 60 -8.92 5.89 2.45
C THR A 60 -9.53 6.94 1.50
N ALA A 61 -9.05 7.06 0.27
CA ALA A 61 -9.54 8.03 -0.70
C ALA A 61 -11.04 7.83 -0.99
N THR A 62 -11.85 8.88 -0.83
CA THR A 62 -13.32 8.83 -1.02
C THR A 62 -13.74 8.46 -2.44
N THR A 63 -12.83 8.60 -3.40
CA THR A 63 -12.99 8.22 -4.80
C THR A 63 -12.83 6.72 -5.05
N THR A 64 -12.29 5.94 -4.10
CA THR A 64 -12.12 4.49 -4.27
C THR A 64 -13.48 3.79 -4.30
N SER A 65 -13.75 3.15 -5.44
CA SER A 65 -15.00 2.44 -5.68
C SER A 65 -15.15 1.19 -4.82
N LEU A 66 -16.39 0.74 -4.59
CA LEU A 66 -16.65 -0.51 -3.88
C LEU A 66 -16.04 -1.74 -4.59
N ALA A 67 -15.98 -1.74 -5.92
CA ALA A 67 -15.35 -2.79 -6.70
C ALA A 67 -13.85 -2.88 -6.40
N ALA A 68 -13.15 -1.74 -6.45
CA ALA A 68 -11.74 -1.64 -6.08
C ALA A 68 -11.50 -2.10 -4.64
N LEU A 69 -12.37 -1.75 -3.69
CA LEU A 69 -12.26 -2.23 -2.31
C LEU A 69 -12.43 -3.76 -2.18
N ARG A 70 -13.28 -4.38 -3.00
CA ARG A 70 -13.42 -5.85 -3.02
C ARG A 70 -12.17 -6.52 -3.56
N GLU A 71 -11.52 -5.91 -4.55
CA GLU A 71 -10.25 -6.37 -5.10
C GLU A 71 -9.12 -6.19 -4.09
N LEU A 72 -8.97 -5.00 -3.48
CA LEU A 72 -8.00 -4.72 -2.42
C LEU A 72 -8.15 -5.70 -1.25
N LYS A 73 -9.40 -5.97 -0.82
CA LYS A 73 -9.70 -6.96 0.22
C LYS A 73 -9.12 -8.34 -0.15
N SER A 74 -9.31 -8.76 -1.39
CA SER A 74 -8.87 -10.08 -1.86
C SER A 74 -7.35 -10.13 -1.96
N ALA A 75 -6.74 -9.07 -2.48
CA ALA A 75 -5.29 -8.89 -2.58
C ALA A 75 -4.60 -8.93 -1.21
N PHE A 76 -5.09 -8.16 -0.23
CA PHE A 76 -4.52 -8.15 1.12
C PHE A 76 -4.81 -9.44 1.90
N LYS A 77 -5.94 -10.11 1.64
CA LYS A 77 -6.19 -11.45 2.19
C LYS A 77 -5.16 -12.46 1.66
N MET A 78 -4.83 -12.42 0.37
CA MET A 78 -3.79 -13.26 -0.21
C MET A 78 -2.41 -12.93 0.36
N LEU A 79 -2.05 -11.64 0.44
CA LEU A 79 -0.79 -11.19 1.02
C LEU A 79 -0.63 -11.63 2.48
N ARG A 80 -1.73 -11.61 3.26
CA ARG A 80 -1.74 -12.10 4.65
C ARG A 80 -1.41 -13.58 4.76
N SER A 81 -1.84 -14.39 3.79
CA SER A 81 -1.60 -15.84 3.78
C SER A 81 -0.22 -16.21 3.22
N CYS A 82 0.24 -15.48 2.19
CA CYS A 82 1.44 -15.83 1.43
C CYS A 82 2.67 -14.95 1.76
N GLY A 83 2.52 -13.92 2.59
CA GLY A 83 3.63 -13.04 2.96
C GLY A 83 4.78 -13.82 3.61
N ALA A 84 6.01 -13.53 3.18
CA ALA A 84 7.20 -14.28 3.59
C ALA A 84 7.54 -14.01 5.07
N THR A 85 7.37 -12.76 5.51
CA THR A 85 7.72 -12.30 6.86
C THR A 85 6.50 -12.09 7.73
N THR A 86 6.71 -12.13 9.05
CA THR A 86 5.66 -11.77 10.02
C THR A 86 5.22 -10.32 9.84
N ALA A 87 6.15 -9.40 9.55
CA ALA A 87 5.83 -7.99 9.32
C ALA A 87 4.88 -7.80 8.12
N GLU A 88 5.11 -8.49 7.00
CA GLU A 88 4.22 -8.47 5.83
C GLU A 88 2.83 -9.01 6.15
N ARG A 89 2.74 -10.17 6.81
CA ARG A 89 1.43 -10.75 7.17
C ARG A 89 0.68 -9.86 8.16
N SER A 90 1.41 -9.22 9.07
CA SER A 90 0.89 -8.28 10.06
C SER A 90 0.35 -7.00 9.39
N LEU A 91 1.11 -6.40 8.47
CA LEU A 91 0.66 -5.25 7.68
C LEU A 91 -0.54 -5.60 6.81
N ALA A 92 -0.50 -6.74 6.11
CA ALA A 92 -1.61 -7.20 5.28
C ALA A 92 -2.90 -7.43 6.08
N ALA A 93 -2.80 -7.90 7.33
CA ALA A 93 -3.95 -8.01 8.21
C ALA A 93 -4.58 -6.64 8.55
N ARG A 94 -3.76 -5.61 8.77
CA ARG A 94 -4.23 -4.23 9.02
C ARG A 94 -4.85 -3.61 7.78
N LEU A 95 -4.21 -3.74 6.62
CA LEU A 95 -4.75 -3.26 5.34
C LEU A 95 -6.07 -3.97 4.98
N TYR A 96 -6.17 -5.26 5.27
CA TYR A 96 -7.41 -6.02 5.13
C TYR A 96 -8.51 -5.44 6.02
N ALA A 97 -8.25 -5.25 7.32
CA ALA A 97 -9.22 -4.66 8.25
C ALA A 97 -9.61 -3.23 7.82
N ALA A 98 -8.64 -2.39 7.46
CA ALA A 98 -8.87 -1.03 6.97
C ALA A 98 -9.77 -1.01 5.73
N THR A 99 -9.56 -1.95 4.79
CA THR A 99 -10.39 -2.07 3.58
C THR A 99 -11.84 -2.41 3.92
N LEU A 100 -12.06 -3.30 4.90
CA LEU A 100 -13.41 -3.63 5.37
C LEU A 100 -14.08 -2.43 6.02
N ALA A 101 -13.37 -1.69 6.89
CA ALA A 101 -13.86 -0.47 7.50
C ALA A 101 -14.24 0.58 6.43
N ALA A 102 -13.39 0.73 5.41
CA ALA A 102 -13.62 1.69 4.32
C ALA A 102 -14.86 1.37 3.47
N ALA A 103 -15.10 0.09 3.19
CA ALA A 103 -16.30 -0.35 2.49
C ALA A 103 -17.56 -0.14 3.33
N LEU A 104 -17.47 -0.48 4.62
CA LEU A 104 -18.58 -0.35 5.56
C LEU A 104 -19.00 1.11 5.77
N ILE A 105 -18.06 2.02 5.96
CA ILE A 105 -18.37 3.43 6.26
C ILE A 105 -18.84 4.20 5.03
N ARG A 106 -18.15 4.03 3.90
CA ARG A 106 -18.40 4.85 2.71
C ARG A 106 -19.52 4.29 1.84
N HIS A 107 -19.58 2.97 1.72
CA HIS A 107 -20.54 2.30 0.83
C HIS A 107 -21.65 1.60 1.60
N ARG A 108 -21.62 1.58 2.95
CA ARG A 108 -22.59 0.89 3.81
C ARG A 108 -22.69 -0.61 3.53
N GLU A 109 -21.62 -1.18 2.98
CA GLU A 109 -21.56 -2.54 2.47
C GLU A 109 -20.55 -3.38 3.26
N LEU A 110 -21.03 -4.51 3.81
CA LEU A 110 -20.16 -5.45 4.49
C LEU A 110 -19.62 -6.46 3.47
N ILE A 111 -18.41 -6.19 2.97
CA ILE A 111 -17.77 -7.03 1.93
C ILE A 111 -17.10 -8.29 2.50
N THR A 112 -17.50 -8.76 3.67
CA THR A 112 -16.96 -9.95 4.35
C THR A 112 -18.08 -10.76 4.99
N SER A 113 -17.86 -12.06 5.14
CA SER A 113 -18.75 -12.97 5.86
C SER A 113 -18.24 -13.29 7.28
N GLN A 114 -17.25 -12.54 7.77
CA GLN A 114 -16.72 -12.73 9.12
C GLN A 114 -17.77 -12.39 10.18
N ASP A 115 -17.69 -13.11 11.29
CA ASP A 115 -18.54 -12.86 12.46
C ASP A 115 -18.37 -11.42 13.00
N PRO A 116 -19.45 -10.74 13.43
CA PRO A 116 -19.38 -9.37 13.95
C PRO A 116 -18.40 -9.16 15.11
N ALA A 117 -18.25 -10.14 16.02
CA ALA A 117 -17.32 -10.00 17.14
C ALA A 117 -15.85 -10.01 16.65
N ASN A 118 -15.55 -10.83 15.64
CA ASN A 118 -14.24 -10.84 15.01
C ASN A 118 -13.94 -9.55 14.24
N LEU A 119 -14.96 -8.95 13.62
CA LEU A 119 -14.83 -7.65 12.95
C LEU A 119 -14.56 -6.52 13.94
N LEU A 120 -15.34 -6.46 15.02
CA LEU A 120 -15.13 -5.49 16.09
C LEU A 120 -13.72 -5.61 16.68
N ARG A 121 -13.27 -6.82 16.99
CA ARG A 121 -11.90 -7.05 17.47
C ARG A 121 -10.87 -6.52 16.48
N ALA A 122 -11.00 -6.83 15.19
CA ALA A 122 -10.06 -6.39 14.18
C ALA A 122 -10.03 -4.86 14.02
N PHE A 123 -11.17 -4.18 14.14
CA PHE A 123 -11.23 -2.71 14.09
C PHE A 123 -10.68 -2.07 15.37
N THR A 124 -10.93 -2.65 16.54
CA THR A 124 -10.32 -2.20 17.80
C THR A 124 -8.79 -2.31 17.73
N GLU A 125 -8.29 -3.49 17.34
CA GLU A 125 -6.85 -3.71 17.14
C GLU A 125 -6.25 -2.71 16.15
N LEU A 126 -6.97 -2.35 15.09
CA LEU A 126 -6.52 -1.36 14.12
C LEU A 126 -6.54 0.08 14.66
N THR A 127 -7.50 0.41 15.52
CA THR A 127 -7.62 1.74 16.14
C THR A 127 -6.50 1.98 17.16
N ASP A 128 -6.14 0.95 17.90
CA ASP A 128 -5.12 0.99 18.96
C ASP A 128 -3.69 0.88 18.42
N ASP A 129 -3.53 0.65 17.11
CA ASP A 129 -2.22 0.50 16.48
C ASP A 129 -1.59 1.85 16.09
N ASP A 130 -0.62 2.29 16.90
CA ASP A 130 0.13 3.55 16.72
C ASP A 130 1.09 3.55 15.52
N THR A 131 1.36 2.40 14.91
CA THR A 131 2.17 2.30 13.69
C THR A 131 1.36 2.62 12.43
N MET A 132 0.04 2.67 12.53
CA MET A 132 -0.86 2.97 11.42
C MET A 132 -1.16 4.47 11.32
N PRO A 133 -1.34 5.01 10.09
CA PRO A 133 -1.72 6.41 9.92
C PRO A 133 -3.05 6.75 10.62
N ASP A 134 -3.14 7.95 11.21
CA ASP A 134 -4.35 8.39 11.94
C ASP A 134 -5.62 8.26 11.09
N ARG A 135 -5.56 8.61 9.79
CA ARG A 135 -6.68 8.44 8.84
C ARG A 135 -7.23 7.00 8.77
N VAL A 136 -6.38 5.99 8.98
CA VAL A 136 -6.77 4.58 8.99
C VAL A 136 -7.38 4.20 10.33
N ARG A 137 -6.80 4.70 11.42
CA ARG A 137 -7.28 4.48 12.79
C ARG A 137 -8.66 5.13 13.01
N ASP A 138 -8.84 6.36 12.56
CA ASP A 138 -10.11 7.09 12.59
C ASP A 138 -11.20 6.35 11.79
N LEU A 139 -10.83 5.83 10.62
CA LEU A 139 -11.75 5.04 9.79
C LEU A 139 -12.21 3.75 10.50
N ALA A 140 -11.29 3.10 11.23
CA ALA A 140 -11.61 1.92 12.03
C ALA A 140 -12.51 2.27 13.22
N ALA A 141 -12.26 3.39 13.91
CA ALA A 141 -13.10 3.88 15.00
C ALA A 141 -14.54 4.14 14.53
N LEU A 142 -14.71 4.81 13.38
CA LEU A 142 -16.03 5.01 12.77
C LEU A 142 -16.72 3.67 12.46
N ALA A 143 -15.97 2.69 11.96
CA ALA A 143 -16.50 1.36 11.65
C ALA A 143 -16.99 0.61 12.91
N ILE A 144 -16.29 0.75 14.05
CA ILE A 144 -16.74 0.21 15.35
C ILE A 144 -18.09 0.78 15.72
N ASP A 145 -18.25 2.10 15.67
CA ASP A 145 -19.50 2.77 16.01
C ASP A 145 -20.64 2.34 15.08
N PHE A 146 -20.36 2.19 13.78
CA PHE A 146 -21.36 1.70 12.83
C PHE A 146 -21.81 0.27 13.14
N VAL A 147 -20.90 -0.63 13.52
CA VAL A 147 -21.25 -2.02 13.87
C VAL A 147 -22.02 -2.09 15.18
N ARG A 148 -21.70 -1.25 16.16
CA ARG A 148 -22.39 -1.20 17.47
C ARG A 148 -23.81 -0.64 17.39
N ASN A 149 -24.06 0.26 16.45
CA ASN A 149 -25.35 0.95 16.29
C ASN A 149 -26.31 0.25 15.32
N LYS A 150 -25.97 -0.96 14.86
CA LYS A 150 -26.74 -1.75 13.91
C LYS A 150 -27.37 -2.96 14.59
#